data_AF-A0A644XB81-F1
#
_entry.id   AF-A0A644XB81-F1
#
_cell.length_a   1.000
_cell.length_b   1.000
_cell.length_c   1.000
_cell.angle_alpha   90.00
_cell.angle_beta   90.00
_cell.angle_gamma   90.00
#
_symmetry.space_group_name_H-M   'P 1'
#
loop_
_entity.id
_entity.type
_entity.pdbx_description
1 polymer ?
#
loop_
_entity_poly.entity_id
_entity_poly.type
_entity_poly.pdbx_seq_one_letter_code
_entity_poly.pdbx_strand_id
1 'polypeptide(L)'
;MEDTAAMITTAQIKKIWAEAKIAGLSDQALHKTFIEVFNKFSMKQLTKAEAAEVIDGLCIANGSARPAVPNRPGMMTDRQQQYIEGMQRDLDWSNDQLNRMVKRVCKVDHVRFVNKVGAAKLIEAMKNMLQKQRAISKEDERHGQLL
;
A
#
# COMPACT_ATOMS: atom_id res chain seq x y z
N MET A 1 -20.19 10.37 13.50
CA MET A 1 -18.96 11.06 13.04
C MET A 1 -18.97 10.97 11.53
N GLU A 2 -19.49 12.01 10.88
CA GLU A 2 -19.58 12.08 9.41
C GLU A 2 -18.19 12.31 8.83
N ASP A 3 -17.70 11.34 8.07
CA ASP A 3 -16.48 11.47 7.27
C ASP A 3 -16.69 12.55 6.21
N THR A 4 -16.24 13.76 6.53
CA THR A 4 -16.16 14.91 5.62
C THR A 4 -14.96 14.77 4.68
N ALA A 5 -14.79 13.61 4.06
CA ALA A 5 -13.85 13.45 2.96
C ALA A 5 -14.47 14.09 1.72
N ALA A 6 -13.98 15.27 1.34
CA ALA A 6 -14.49 16.02 0.20
C ALA A 6 -14.63 15.10 -1.04
N MET A 7 -15.85 15.00 -1.55
CA MET A 7 -16.18 14.14 -2.69
C MET A 7 -15.33 14.51 -3.92
N ILE A 8 -15.05 13.52 -4.76
CA ILE A 8 -14.32 13.70 -6.02
C ILE A 8 -14.92 14.84 -6.85
N THR A 9 -14.05 15.62 -7.49
CA THR A 9 -14.49 16.72 -8.35
C THR A 9 -14.64 16.26 -9.80
N THR A 10 -15.51 16.94 -10.56
CA THR A 10 -15.68 16.71 -12.00
C THR A 10 -14.35 16.87 -12.77
N ALA A 11 -13.48 17.79 -12.33
CA ALA A 11 -12.16 17.97 -12.92
C ALA A 11 -11.27 16.72 -12.73
N GLN A 12 -11.29 16.11 -11.55
CA GLN A 12 -10.55 14.87 -11.29
C GLN A 12 -11.13 13.69 -12.07
N ILE A 13 -12.45 13.55 -12.15
CA ILE A 13 -13.09 12.50 -12.98
C ILE A 13 -12.62 12.61 -14.43
N LYS A 14 -12.66 13.82 -15.01
CA LYS A 14 -12.18 14.06 -16.39
C LYS A 14 -10.70 13.71 -16.54
N LYS A 15 -9.88 14.02 -15.53
CA LYS A 15 -8.45 13.72 -15.56
C LYS A 15 -8.18 12.22 -15.49
N ILE A 16 -8.85 11.47 -14.62
CA ILE A 16 -8.73 10.00 -14.56
C ILE A 16 -9.03 9.38 -15.93
N TRP A 17 -10.11 9.80 -16.58
CA TRP A 17 -10.46 9.30 -17.92
C TRP A 17 -9.42 9.67 -18.98
N ALA A 18 -8.91 10.90 -18.97
CA ALA A 18 -7.89 11.33 -19.91
C ALA A 18 -6.58 10.52 -19.72
N GLU A 19 -6.11 10.40 -18.49
CA GLU A 19 -4.86 9.68 -18.17
C GLU A 19 -4.98 8.18 -18.43
N ALA A 20 -6.14 7.57 -18.12
CA ALA A 20 -6.42 6.16 -18.42
C ALA A 20 -6.39 5.88 -19.92
N LYS A 21 -6.95 6.79 -20.73
CA LYS A 21 -6.92 6.68 -22.20
C LYS A 21 -5.50 6.80 -22.74
N ILE A 22 -4.69 7.70 -22.20
CA ILE A 22 -3.27 7.85 -22.58
C ILE A 22 -2.48 6.60 -22.16
N ALA A 23 -2.80 6.01 -21.00
CA ALA A 23 -2.21 4.77 -20.51
C ALA A 23 -2.65 3.52 -21.29
N GLY A 24 -3.64 3.63 -22.19
CA GLY A 24 -4.20 2.49 -22.92
C GLY A 24 -5.04 1.56 -22.06
N LEU A 25 -5.53 2.01 -20.88
CA LEU A 25 -6.41 1.20 -20.03
C LEU A 25 -7.83 1.18 -20.60
N SER A 26 -8.44 0.00 -20.56
CA SER A 26 -9.87 -0.16 -20.85
C SER A 26 -10.74 0.23 -19.65
N ASP A 27 -11.98 0.65 -19.91
CA ASP A 27 -12.96 1.01 -18.88
C ASP A 27 -13.13 -0.10 -17.84
N GLN A 28 -13.13 -1.37 -18.27
CA GLN A 28 -13.22 -2.52 -17.36
C GLN A 28 -12.00 -2.65 -16.45
N ALA A 29 -10.79 -2.45 -16.98
CA ALA A 29 -9.57 -2.50 -16.18
C ALA A 29 -9.57 -1.40 -15.11
N LEU A 30 -10.02 -0.20 -15.48
CA LEU A 30 -10.12 0.94 -14.58
C LEU A 30 -11.16 0.68 -13.46
N HIS A 31 -12.34 0.15 -13.80
CA HIS A 31 -13.36 -0.22 -12.82
C HIS A 31 -12.89 -1.31 -11.86
N LYS A 32 -12.17 -2.32 -12.37
CA LYS A 32 -11.59 -3.38 -11.55
C LYS A 32 -10.59 -2.81 -10.55
N THR A 33 -9.77 -1.84 -10.96
CA THR A 33 -8.87 -1.13 -10.03
C THR A 33 -9.63 -0.47 -8.89
N PHE A 34 -10.77 0.19 -9.13
CA PHE A 34 -11.52 0.82 -8.02
C PHE A 34 -12.08 -0.18 -7.02
N ILE A 35 -12.51 -1.34 -7.49
CA ILE A 35 -13.05 -2.40 -6.64
C ILE A 35 -11.91 -3.03 -5.84
N GLU A 36 -10.80 -3.41 -6.48
CA GLU A 36 -9.68 -4.07 -5.79
C GLU A 36 -8.94 -3.16 -4.82
N VAL A 37 -8.82 -1.87 -5.19
CA VAL A 37 -7.93 -0.94 -4.50
C VAL A 37 -8.67 -0.13 -3.44
N PHE A 38 -9.92 0.25 -3.71
CA PHE A 38 -10.72 1.12 -2.84
C PHE A 38 -12.05 0.49 -2.40
N ASN A 39 -12.37 -0.74 -2.83
CA ASN A 39 -13.66 -1.40 -2.62
C ASN A 39 -14.85 -0.54 -3.07
N LYS A 40 -14.68 0.19 -4.19
CA LYS A 40 -15.67 1.11 -4.74
C LYS A 40 -16.05 0.72 -6.15
N PHE A 41 -17.34 0.71 -6.43
CA PHE A 41 -17.89 0.30 -7.73
C PHE A 41 -17.87 1.44 -8.76
N SER A 42 -17.80 2.68 -8.28
CA SER A 42 -17.80 3.86 -9.13
C SER A 42 -16.76 4.88 -8.71
N MET A 43 -16.15 5.54 -9.71
CA MET A 43 -15.32 6.72 -9.47
C MET A 43 -16.03 7.81 -8.70
N LYS A 44 -17.35 7.94 -8.84
CA LYS A 44 -18.14 8.95 -8.11
C LYS A 44 -18.15 8.72 -6.59
N GLN A 45 -17.80 7.51 -6.15
CA GLN A 45 -17.67 7.17 -4.73
C GLN A 45 -16.27 7.45 -4.19
N LEU A 46 -15.30 7.79 -5.07
CA LEU A 46 -13.98 8.20 -4.64
C LEU A 46 -14.06 9.56 -3.94
N THR A 47 -13.22 9.72 -2.93
CA THR A 47 -12.90 11.00 -2.31
C THR A 47 -11.90 11.74 -3.17
N LYS A 48 -11.74 13.05 -2.94
CA LYS A 48 -10.70 13.87 -3.59
C LYS A 48 -9.30 13.26 -3.45
N ALA A 49 -8.98 12.67 -2.30
CA ALA A 49 -7.66 12.12 -2.02
C ALA A 49 -7.42 10.82 -2.79
N GLU A 50 -8.39 9.88 -2.77
CA GLU A 50 -8.29 8.64 -3.54
C GLU A 50 -8.29 8.91 -5.05
N ALA A 51 -9.07 9.89 -5.50
CA ALA A 51 -9.06 10.32 -6.90
C ALA A 51 -7.69 10.88 -7.33
N ALA A 52 -7.02 11.62 -6.45
CA ALA A 52 -5.66 12.11 -6.71
C ALA A 52 -4.65 10.94 -6.79
N GLU A 53 -4.79 9.94 -5.92
CA GLU A 53 -3.95 8.73 -5.94
C GLU A 53 -4.11 7.92 -7.23
N VAL A 54 -5.34 7.78 -7.73
CA VAL A 54 -5.62 7.15 -9.03
C VAL A 54 -4.96 7.93 -10.16
N ILE A 55 -5.09 9.27 -10.17
CA ILE A 55 -4.48 10.12 -11.19
C ILE A 55 -2.96 9.97 -11.16
N ASP A 56 -2.35 10.05 -9.98
CA ASP A 56 -0.91 9.91 -9.80
C ASP A 56 -0.43 8.54 -10.35
N GLY A 57 -1.12 7.46 -10.01
CA GLY A 57 -0.82 6.11 -10.53
C GLY A 57 -0.94 5.99 -12.05
N LEU A 58 -1.98 6.58 -12.64
CA LEU A 58 -2.17 6.59 -14.10
C LEU A 58 -1.10 7.42 -14.82
N CYS A 59 -0.72 8.59 -14.26
CA CYS A 59 0.35 9.40 -14.80
C CYS A 59 1.72 8.70 -14.75
N ILE A 60 1.96 7.85 -13.74
CA ILE A 60 3.16 7.00 -13.69
C ILE A 60 3.08 5.91 -14.76
N ALA A 61 1.94 5.23 -14.87
CA ALA A 61 1.73 4.14 -15.81
C ALA A 61 1.87 4.58 -17.28
N ASN A 62 1.44 5.81 -17.59
CA ASN A 62 1.55 6.37 -18.95
C ASN A 62 2.86 7.14 -19.20
N GLY A 63 3.78 7.19 -18.23
CA GLY A 63 5.06 7.88 -18.35
C GLY A 63 4.99 9.42 -18.39
N SER A 64 3.79 10.01 -18.26
CA SER A 64 3.59 11.47 -18.25
C SER A 64 4.05 12.10 -16.94
N ALA A 65 4.10 11.32 -15.86
CA ALA A 65 4.79 11.66 -14.63
C ALA A 65 5.96 10.69 -14.42
N ARG A 66 7.12 11.24 -14.06
CA ARG A 66 8.11 10.43 -13.33
C ARG A 66 7.45 9.92 -12.04
N PRO A 67 7.77 8.69 -11.56
CA PRO A 67 7.35 8.24 -10.23
C PRO A 67 7.47 9.42 -9.28
N ALA A 68 6.36 9.78 -8.62
CA ALA A 68 6.30 10.96 -7.79
C ALA A 68 7.59 11.02 -6.97
N VAL A 69 8.27 12.17 -7.03
CA VAL A 69 9.52 12.47 -6.33
C VAL A 69 9.56 11.67 -5.02
N PRO A 70 10.63 10.91 -4.70
CA PRO A 70 10.67 9.88 -3.64
C PRO A 70 10.47 10.38 -2.20
N ASN A 71 9.93 11.60 -2.04
CA ASN A 71 9.54 12.24 -0.82
C ASN A 71 8.26 13.07 -1.08
N ARG A 72 7.08 12.42 -1.06
CA ARG A 72 5.89 13.16 -0.58
C ARG A 72 6.21 13.50 0.87
N PRO A 73 6.31 14.78 1.28
CA PRO A 73 6.75 15.13 2.63
C PRO A 73 5.88 14.39 3.66
N GLY A 74 6.49 13.49 4.43
CA GLY A 74 5.83 12.69 5.44
C GLY A 74 5.54 11.23 5.05
N MET A 75 5.51 10.84 3.78
CA MET A 75 5.23 9.45 3.38
C MET A 75 6.44 8.51 3.56
N MET A 76 6.19 7.21 3.62
CA MET A 76 7.22 6.17 3.60
C MET A 76 8.12 6.31 2.36
N THR A 77 9.43 6.16 2.54
CA THR A 77 10.39 6.24 1.42
C THR A 77 10.45 4.92 0.66
N ASP A 78 10.87 4.95 -0.62
CA ASP A 78 11.01 3.75 -1.45
C ASP A 78 11.91 2.69 -0.80
N ARG A 79 12.99 3.13 -0.15
CA ARG A 79 13.90 2.24 0.58
C ARG A 79 13.19 1.53 1.75
N GLN A 80 12.31 2.24 2.46
CA GLN A 80 11.52 1.64 3.54
C GLN A 80 10.48 0.66 2.97
N GLN A 81 9.84 1.02 1.86
CA GLN A 81 8.89 0.16 1.17
C GLN A 81 9.55 -1.15 0.71
N GLN A 82 10.65 -1.07 -0.05
CA GLN A 82 11.40 -2.23 -0.51
C GLN A 82 11.85 -3.12 0.65
N TYR A 83 12.23 -2.51 1.78
CA TYR A 83 12.65 -3.26 2.96
C TYR A 83 11.49 -4.00 3.63
N ILE A 84 10.31 -3.39 3.69
CA ILE A 84 9.07 -4.04 4.19
C ILE A 84 8.64 -5.17 3.26
N GLU A 85 8.68 -4.97 1.95
CA GLU A 85 8.37 -6.01 0.95
C GLU A 85 9.35 -7.20 1.04
N GLY A 86 10.64 -6.93 1.30
CA GLY A 86 11.62 -7.97 1.56
C GLY A 86 11.28 -8.80 2.81
N MET A 87 10.97 -8.14 3.93
CA MET A 87 10.57 -8.86 5.15
C MET A 87 9.24 -9.60 5.00
N GLN A 88 8.30 -9.06 4.23
CA GLN A 88 7.06 -9.73 3.91
C GLN A 88 7.34 -11.08 3.24
N ARG A 89 8.28 -11.13 2.29
CA ARG A 89 8.71 -12.38 1.65
C ARG A 89 9.41 -13.32 2.62
N ASP A 90 10.31 -12.80 3.47
CA ASP A 90 11.02 -13.61 4.46
C ASP A 90 10.07 -14.26 5.49
N LEU A 91 8.96 -13.60 5.81
CA LEU A 91 7.90 -14.08 6.69
C LEU A 91 6.85 -14.96 5.98
N ASP A 92 6.95 -15.09 4.65
CA ASP A 92 5.95 -15.70 3.78
C ASP A 92 4.54 -15.13 4.01
N TRP A 93 4.45 -13.79 4.13
CA TRP A 93 3.20 -13.09 4.42
C TRP A 93 2.48 -12.64 3.14
N SER A 94 1.17 -12.83 3.12
CA SER A 94 0.30 -12.21 2.14
C SER A 94 0.11 -10.71 2.40
N ASN A 95 -0.36 -9.98 1.39
CA ASN A 95 -0.67 -8.56 1.52
C ASN A 95 -1.71 -8.28 2.63
N ASP A 96 -2.64 -9.21 2.86
CA ASP A 96 -3.63 -9.08 3.94
C ASP A 96 -2.99 -9.17 5.32
N GLN A 97 -2.00 -10.05 5.50
CA GLN A 97 -1.27 -10.16 6.76
C GLN A 97 -0.44 -8.91 7.03
N LEU A 98 0.22 -8.37 6.00
CA LEU A 98 0.94 -7.11 6.09
C LEU A 98 -0.01 -5.95 6.46
N ASN A 99 -1.15 -5.82 5.79
CA ASN A 99 -2.12 -4.77 6.06
C ASN A 99 -2.74 -4.88 7.46
N ARG A 100 -2.97 -6.09 7.99
CA ARG A 100 -3.37 -6.27 9.40
C ARG A 100 -2.30 -5.79 10.37
N MET A 101 -1.03 -6.03 10.07
CA MET A 101 0.07 -5.53 10.90
C MET A 101 0.16 -4.00 10.83
N VAL A 102 0.04 -3.42 9.64
CA VAL A 102 -0.02 -1.97 9.43
C VAL A 102 -1.16 -1.35 10.24
N LYS A 103 -2.36 -1.95 10.21
CA LYS A 103 -3.51 -1.50 11.01
C LYS A 103 -3.24 -1.56 12.50
N ARG A 104 -2.53 -2.58 12.97
CA ARG A 104 -2.17 -2.73 14.39
C ARG A 104 -1.17 -1.66 14.84
N VAL A 105 -0.09 -1.48 14.08
CA VAL A 105 1.10 -0.68 14.44
C VAL A 105 0.95 0.78 14.05
N CYS A 106 0.54 1.04 12.82
CA CYS A 106 0.46 2.37 12.23
C CYS A 106 -0.93 3.00 12.36
N LYS A 107 -1.96 2.23 12.76
CA LYS A 107 -3.37 2.66 12.83
C LYS A 107 -3.94 3.12 11.49
N VAL A 108 -3.44 2.53 10.41
CA VAL A 108 -3.82 2.85 9.03
C VAL A 108 -4.17 1.54 8.32
N ASP A 109 -5.13 1.56 7.40
CA ASP A 109 -5.68 0.32 6.83
C ASP A 109 -4.79 -0.36 5.78
N HIS A 110 -3.84 0.36 5.17
CA HIS A 110 -3.03 -0.18 4.08
C HIS A 110 -1.59 0.36 4.11
N VAL A 111 -0.61 -0.49 3.75
CA VAL A 111 0.83 -0.17 3.78
C VAL A 111 1.20 1.08 2.96
N ARG A 112 0.53 1.29 1.82
CA ARG A 112 0.68 2.48 0.95
C ARG A 112 0.46 3.83 1.66
N PHE A 113 -0.34 3.84 2.73
CA PHE A 113 -0.70 5.05 3.47
C PHE A 113 0.20 5.27 4.69
N VAL A 114 1.23 4.43 4.84
CA VAL A 114 2.16 4.53 5.95
C VAL A 114 3.09 5.72 5.72
N ASN A 115 3.19 6.55 6.75
CA ASN A 115 4.10 7.68 6.80
C ASN A 115 5.51 7.22 7.23
N LYS A 116 6.55 8.03 7.04
CA LYS A 116 7.95 7.65 7.33
C LYS A 116 8.18 7.13 8.75
N VAL A 117 7.48 7.72 9.73
CA VAL A 117 7.55 7.34 11.14
C VAL A 117 6.84 6.00 11.39
N GLY A 118 5.67 5.81 10.79
CA GLY A 118 4.92 4.56 10.82
C GLY A 118 5.71 3.43 10.17
N ALA A 119 6.41 3.70 9.07
CA ALA A 119 7.25 2.73 8.37
C ALA A 119 8.40 2.26 9.26
N ALA A 120 9.07 3.17 9.98
CA ALA A 120 10.11 2.81 10.93
C ALA A 120 9.58 1.90 12.05
N LYS A 121 8.42 2.22 12.62
CA LYS A 121 7.75 1.38 13.64
C LYS A 121 7.35 0.01 13.10
N LEU A 122 6.84 -0.03 11.87
CA LEU A 122 6.44 -1.27 11.21
C LEU A 122 7.65 -2.18 10.96
N ILE A 123 8.74 -1.62 10.46
CA ILE A 123 10.02 -2.32 10.26
C ILE A 123 10.52 -2.93 11.58
N GLU A 124 10.47 -2.16 12.66
CA GLU A 124 10.91 -2.64 13.98
C GLU A 124 10.02 -3.78 14.51
N ALA A 125 8.70 -3.65 14.35
CA ALA A 125 7.76 -4.72 14.69
C ALA A 125 8.00 -6.01 13.88
N MET A 126 8.21 -5.89 12.56
CA MET A 126 8.48 -7.03 11.68
C MET A 126 9.82 -7.70 12.00
N LYS A 127 10.87 -6.93 12.33
CA LYS A 127 12.16 -7.47 12.80
C LYS A 127 12.01 -8.30 14.06
N ASN A 128 11.26 -7.81 15.05
CA ASN A 128 11.01 -8.55 16.28
C ASN A 128 10.27 -9.87 16.01
N MET A 129 9.36 -9.89 15.04
CA MET A 129 8.68 -11.13 14.64
C MET A 129 9.62 -12.12 13.96
N LEU A 130 10.45 -11.66 13.02
CA LEU A 130 11.47 -12.49 12.37
C LEU A 130 12.45 -13.10 13.40
N GLN A 131 12.86 -12.31 14.39
CA GLN A 131 13.73 -12.82 15.47
C GLN A 131 13.04 -13.90 16.31
N LYS A 132 11.76 -13.71 16.66
CA LYS A 132 10.98 -14.72 17.39
C LYS A 132 10.83 -16.02 16.58
N GLN A 133 10.53 -15.92 15.29
CA GLN A 133 10.40 -17.11 14.43
C GLN A 133 11.71 -17.89 14.34
N ARG A 134 12.85 -17.19 14.21
CA ARG A 134 14.18 -17.82 14.20
C ARG A 134 14.56 -18.45 15.54
N ALA A 135 14.10 -17.91 16.67
CA ALA A 135 14.35 -18.50 17.98
C ALA A 135 13.57 -19.81 18.16
N ILE A 136 12.30 -19.84 17.75
CA ILE A 136 11.44 -21.04 17.78
C ILE A 136 12.05 -22.15 16.92
N SER A 137 12.44 -21.85 15.68
CA SER A 137 13.06 -22.85 14.79
C SER A 137 14.35 -23.45 15.38
N LYS A 138 15.14 -22.67 16.12
CA LYS A 138 16.37 -23.16 16.77
C LYS A 138 16.11 -24.03 18.01
N GLU A 139 15.00 -23.83 18.71
CA GLU A 139 14.60 -24.70 19.81
C GLU A 139 14.06 -26.04 19.30
N ASP A 140 13.27 -26.02 18.22
CA ASP A 140 12.76 -27.24 17.57
C ASP A 140 13.89 -28.14 17.02
N GLU A 141 14.92 -27.55 16.40
CA GLU A 141 16.11 -28.31 15.93
C GLU A 141 16.90 -28.95 17.08
N ARG A 142 17.00 -28.26 18.23
CA ARG A 142 17.68 -28.80 19.42
C ARG A 142 16.91 -29.95 20.07
N HIS A 143 15.58 -29.86 20.11
CA HIS A 143 14.74 -30.93 20.64
C HIS A 143 14.65 -32.15 19.71
N GLY A 144 14.73 -31.94 18.39
CA GLY A 144 14.78 -33.03 17.40
C GLY A 144 16.09 -33.82 17.34
N GLN A 145 17.21 -33.27 17.85
CA GLN A 145 18.51 -33.95 17.93
C GLN A 145 18.73 -34.76 19.21
N LEU A 146 17.79 -34.69 20.16
CA LEU A 146 17.86 -35.39 21.47
C LEU A 146 16.93 -36.62 21.56
N LEU A 147 16.34 -37.05 20.44
CA LEU A 147 15.59 -38.30 20.28
C LEU A 147 16.32 -39.21 19.28
#